data_AF-A0AB35RVC8-F1
#
_entry.id   AF-A0AB35RVC8-F1
#
_cell.length_a   1.000
_cell.length_b   1.000
_cell.length_c   1.000
_cell.angle_alpha   90.00
_cell.angle_beta   90.00
_cell.angle_gamma   90.00
#
_symmetry.space_group_name_H-M   'P 1'
#
loop_
_entity.id
_entity.type
_entity.pdbx_description
1 polymer ?
#
loop_
_entity_poly.entity_id
_entity_poly.type
_entity_poly.pdbx_seq_one_letter_code
_entity_poly.pdbx_strand_id
1 'polypeptide(L)'
;MLLLAFYCYKNRPRDFSVKLAMLPQEALWTVEYSREVAAKAITPEHPNIDDKDAMLALIRQAWQWDKNALINYAMIQLELFGNPIVEDFIWENRHKIVDQHGRPLRRPDILDLHYRDLILKLADMEYPLAAALVSGRFQWDAGRTGIIHNPLTPENREKLIHYTRYAIKGGFRYHLSLASAILFASGFDYKDSNHTQIHTLQDRIPNLSPKELEDSYLAYKKCALQGSLYAQIKMAEFHYYGISVSQDITQAWAWSLIARDNFLNFIKIRNEDYYKYNSGQAHLNNYNKTVLQPLILSTATNEKIKLGESLAGRINPGFSDVDYRIWEEEMVDVPPMP
;
A
#
# COMPACT_ATOMS: atom_id res chain seq x y z
N MET A 1 46.99 -6.33 -11.97
CA MET A 1 46.13 -6.02 -10.80
C MET A 1 44.63 -6.10 -11.10
N LEU A 2 44.12 -5.62 -12.26
CA LEU A 2 42.70 -5.69 -12.64
C LEU A 2 42.10 -7.11 -12.69
N LEU A 3 42.80 -8.06 -13.33
CA LEU A 3 42.39 -9.47 -13.35
C LEU A 3 42.36 -10.09 -11.95
N LEU A 4 43.28 -9.72 -11.06
CA LEU A 4 43.31 -10.22 -9.68
C LEU A 4 42.16 -9.65 -8.84
N ALA A 5 41.84 -8.37 -8.94
CA ALA A 5 40.76 -7.75 -8.18
C ALA A 5 39.38 -8.28 -8.62
N PHE A 6 39.16 -8.45 -9.92
CA PHE A 6 37.92 -9.03 -10.46
C PHE A 6 37.80 -10.53 -10.14
N TYR A 7 38.92 -11.27 -10.18
CA TYR A 7 39.01 -12.68 -9.80
C TYR A 7 38.78 -12.89 -8.29
N CYS A 8 39.36 -12.04 -7.43
CA CYS A 8 39.15 -12.09 -5.98
C CYS A 8 37.72 -11.67 -5.58
N TYR A 9 37.08 -10.75 -6.30
CA TYR A 9 35.66 -10.41 -6.08
C TYR A 9 34.73 -11.57 -6.45
N LYS A 10 35.01 -12.28 -7.56
CA LYS A 10 34.21 -13.45 -7.98
C LYS A 10 34.41 -14.68 -7.09
N ASN A 11 35.56 -14.82 -6.44
CA ASN A 11 35.91 -16.04 -5.69
C ASN A 11 35.88 -15.89 -4.16
N ARG A 12 35.43 -14.75 -3.62
CA ARG A 12 35.17 -14.62 -2.18
C ARG A 12 33.79 -15.17 -1.82
N PRO A 13 33.59 -15.74 -0.62
CA PRO A 13 32.26 -16.01 -0.11
C PRO A 13 31.42 -14.73 -0.10
N ARG A 14 30.23 -14.76 -0.72
CA ARG A 14 29.28 -13.65 -0.67
C ARG A 14 28.46 -13.72 0.62
N ASP A 15 28.28 -12.55 1.24
CA ASP A 15 27.51 -12.42 2.48
C ASP A 15 26.18 -11.69 2.21
N PHE A 16 25.11 -12.45 2.08
CA PHE A 16 23.75 -11.95 1.84
C PHE A 16 22.98 -11.63 3.13
N SER A 17 23.65 -11.60 4.30
CA SER A 17 23.02 -11.17 5.54
C SER A 17 22.65 -9.69 5.48
N VAL A 18 21.49 -9.34 6.06
CA VAL A 18 21.09 -7.95 6.21
C VAL A 18 21.84 -7.36 7.41
N LYS A 19 22.48 -6.20 7.21
CA LYS A 19 23.28 -5.54 8.25
C LYS A 19 22.58 -4.28 8.75
N LEU A 20 22.97 -3.87 9.95
CA LEU A 20 22.61 -2.57 10.51
C LEU A 20 23.20 -1.45 9.64
N ALA A 21 22.49 -0.33 9.57
CA ALA A 21 22.96 0.89 8.97
C ALA A 21 24.26 1.35 9.62
N MET A 22 25.16 1.89 8.79
CA MET A 22 26.38 2.56 9.26
C MET A 22 26.10 4.02 9.66
N LEU A 23 24.84 4.46 9.55
CA LEU A 23 24.35 5.80 9.82
C LEU A 23 23.43 5.77 11.06
N PRO A 24 23.42 6.84 11.86
CA PRO A 24 22.44 6.97 12.94
C PRO A 24 21.03 7.20 12.36
N GLN A 25 19.99 6.95 13.15
CA GLN A 25 18.59 6.93 12.67
C GLN A 25 18.16 8.25 12.02
N GLU A 26 18.61 9.38 12.57
CA GLU A 26 18.32 10.73 12.06
C GLU A 26 18.95 11.02 10.68
N ALA A 27 19.94 10.23 10.27
CA ALA A 27 20.57 10.33 8.96
C ALA A 27 20.00 9.33 7.94
N LEU A 28 19.06 8.48 8.35
CA LEU A 28 18.38 7.54 7.46
C LEU A 28 17.24 8.23 6.72
N TRP A 29 17.11 7.89 5.45
CA TRP A 29 16.15 8.51 4.55
C TRP A 29 14.76 7.96 4.81
N THR A 30 13.77 8.87 4.83
CA THR A 30 12.37 8.48 4.75
C THR A 30 12.10 7.81 3.40
N VAL A 31 10.94 7.15 3.29
CA VAL A 31 10.55 6.50 2.03
C VAL A 31 10.33 7.54 0.94
N GLU A 32 9.67 8.66 1.25
CA GLU A 32 9.43 9.75 0.29
C GLU A 32 10.75 10.33 -0.19
N TYR A 33 11.63 10.73 0.73
CA TYR A 33 12.92 11.30 0.36
C TYR A 33 13.76 10.34 -0.50
N SER A 34 13.81 9.06 -0.15
CA SER A 34 14.54 8.08 -0.96
C SER A 34 13.94 7.89 -2.36
N ARG A 35 12.62 7.98 -2.51
CA ARG A 35 11.95 7.91 -3.82
C ARG A 35 12.24 9.16 -4.65
N GLU A 36 12.19 10.34 -4.05
CA GLU A 36 12.52 11.60 -4.72
C GLU A 36 13.95 11.60 -5.26
N VAL A 37 14.92 11.15 -4.46
CA VAL A 37 16.32 11.06 -4.90
C VAL A 37 16.45 10.06 -6.05
N ALA A 38 15.78 8.90 -5.98
CA ALA A 38 15.82 7.91 -7.04
C ALA A 38 15.18 8.40 -8.34
N ALA A 39 14.04 9.10 -8.26
CA ALA A 39 13.35 9.68 -9.41
C ALA A 39 14.11 10.85 -10.06
N LYS A 40 15.00 11.52 -9.32
CA LYS A 40 15.95 12.49 -9.90
C LYS A 40 17.13 11.82 -10.56
N ALA A 41 17.62 10.72 -9.98
CA ALA A 41 18.80 10.01 -10.46
C ALA A 41 18.60 9.46 -11.88
N ILE A 42 17.40 8.92 -12.16
CA ILE A 42 17.04 8.38 -13.48
C ILE A 42 15.59 8.73 -13.83
N THR A 43 15.31 8.85 -15.13
CA THR A 43 13.96 8.91 -15.69
C THR A 43 13.58 7.54 -16.24
N PRO A 44 12.53 6.85 -15.74
CA PRO A 44 12.21 5.48 -16.15
C PRO A 44 12.02 5.27 -17.66
N GLU A 45 11.56 6.30 -18.38
CA GLU A 45 11.31 6.25 -19.82
C GLU A 45 12.61 6.28 -20.65
N HIS A 46 13.73 6.71 -20.06
CA HIS A 46 15.01 6.89 -20.74
C HIS A 46 16.14 6.27 -19.90
N PRO A 47 16.78 5.17 -20.34
CA PRO A 47 17.77 4.46 -19.54
C PRO A 47 19.10 5.23 -19.49
N ASN A 48 19.12 6.32 -18.73
CA ASN A 48 20.23 7.25 -18.55
C ASN A 48 20.34 7.69 -17.08
N ILE A 49 21.50 8.21 -16.68
CA ILE A 49 21.68 8.90 -15.40
C ILE A 49 21.50 10.39 -15.64
N ASP A 50 20.40 10.94 -15.13
CA ASP A 50 20.00 12.32 -15.39
C ASP A 50 20.59 13.29 -14.36
N ASP A 51 20.51 12.93 -13.07
CA ASP A 51 21.14 13.66 -11.97
C ASP A 51 22.27 12.82 -11.34
N LYS A 52 23.50 13.19 -11.68
CA LYS A 52 24.72 12.53 -11.18
C LYS A 52 24.90 12.68 -9.67
N ASP A 53 24.49 13.82 -9.10
CA ASP A 53 24.65 14.06 -7.66
C ASP A 53 23.62 13.24 -6.87
N ALA A 54 22.37 13.16 -7.37
CA ALA A 54 21.35 12.28 -6.81
C ALA A 54 21.76 10.80 -6.89
N MET A 55 22.28 10.35 -8.02
CA MET A 55 22.77 8.97 -8.19
C MET A 55 23.92 8.66 -7.21
N LEU A 56 24.89 9.58 -7.07
CA LEU A 56 26.00 9.41 -6.14
C LEU A 56 25.53 9.41 -4.68
N ALA A 57 24.59 10.28 -4.31
CA ALA A 57 23.98 10.30 -2.98
C ALA A 57 23.28 8.97 -2.68
N LEU A 58 22.47 8.47 -3.61
CA LEU A 58 21.74 7.22 -3.47
C LEU A 58 22.69 6.02 -3.30
N ILE A 59 23.74 5.93 -4.11
CA ILE A 59 24.77 4.89 -3.98
C ILE A 59 25.44 4.93 -2.61
N ARG A 60 25.89 6.10 -2.16
CA ARG A 60 26.54 6.26 -0.85
C ARG A 60 25.61 5.86 0.29
N GLN A 61 24.34 6.26 0.22
CA GLN A 61 23.36 5.96 1.24
C GLN A 61 23.02 4.46 1.28
N ALA A 62 22.75 3.86 0.11
CA ALA A 62 22.51 2.42 -0.03
C ALA A 62 23.69 1.58 0.47
N TRP A 63 24.92 1.98 0.16
CA TRP A 63 26.12 1.25 0.57
C TRP A 63 26.45 1.44 2.05
N GLN A 64 25.75 2.36 2.73
CA GLN A 64 25.72 2.52 4.18
C GLN A 64 24.56 1.80 4.86
N TRP A 65 23.88 0.89 4.15
CA TRP A 65 22.82 0.03 4.68
C TRP A 65 21.54 0.76 5.11
N ASP A 66 21.32 1.98 4.62
CA ASP A 66 19.99 2.57 4.62
C ASP A 66 19.06 1.75 3.73
N LYS A 67 18.02 1.14 4.31
CA LYS A 67 17.18 0.19 3.57
C LYS A 67 16.31 0.84 2.51
N ASN A 68 15.87 2.08 2.72
CA ASN A 68 15.06 2.77 1.72
C ASN A 68 15.91 3.11 0.49
N ALA A 69 17.11 3.63 0.72
CA ALA A 69 18.07 3.88 -0.35
C ALA A 69 18.52 2.58 -1.04
N LEU A 70 18.77 1.52 -0.26
CA LEU A 70 19.17 0.21 -0.79
C LEU A 70 18.12 -0.39 -1.73
N ILE A 71 16.83 -0.34 -1.35
CA ILE A 71 15.71 -0.81 -2.17
C ILE A 71 15.62 0.00 -3.47
N ASN A 72 15.62 1.33 -3.38
CA ASN A 72 15.49 2.17 -4.56
C ASN A 72 16.71 2.05 -5.50
N TYR A 73 17.93 1.94 -4.95
CA TYR A 73 19.12 1.66 -5.75
C TYR A 73 19.02 0.31 -6.47
N ALA A 74 18.54 -0.74 -5.79
CA ALA A 74 18.34 -2.05 -6.41
C ALA A 74 17.25 -2.02 -7.50
N MET A 75 16.22 -1.16 -7.37
CA MET A 75 15.23 -0.95 -8.42
C MET A 75 15.88 -0.33 -9.66
N ILE A 76 16.72 0.69 -9.50
CA ILE A 76 17.47 1.29 -10.62
C ILE A 76 18.33 0.23 -11.32
N GLN A 77 19.00 -0.65 -10.56
CA GLN A 77 19.78 -1.75 -11.15
C GLN A 77 18.90 -2.72 -11.96
N LEU A 78 17.64 -2.93 -11.55
CA LEU A 78 16.67 -3.74 -12.29
C LEU A 78 16.19 -3.04 -13.56
N GLU A 79 15.85 -1.75 -13.48
CA GLU A 79 15.37 -0.96 -14.61
C GLU A 79 16.44 -0.80 -15.71
N LEU A 80 17.70 -0.66 -15.29
CA LEU A 80 18.85 -0.54 -16.18
C LEU A 80 19.56 -1.88 -16.42
N PHE A 81 18.90 -3.01 -16.13
CA PHE A 81 19.53 -4.33 -16.25
C PHE A 81 20.07 -4.56 -17.67
N GLY A 82 21.37 -4.89 -17.77
CA GLY A 82 22.08 -5.11 -19.03
C GLY A 82 22.67 -3.85 -19.66
N ASN A 83 22.46 -2.67 -19.08
CA ASN A 83 23.11 -1.42 -19.48
C ASN A 83 24.30 -1.14 -18.52
N PRO A 84 25.55 -0.99 -19.02
CA PRO A 84 26.73 -0.78 -18.17
C PRO A 84 26.81 0.60 -17.52
N ILE A 85 25.85 1.50 -17.81
CA ILE A 85 25.90 2.91 -17.37
C ILE A 85 26.08 3.07 -15.86
N VAL A 86 25.48 2.19 -15.05
CA VAL A 86 25.59 2.26 -13.58
C VAL A 86 26.99 1.82 -13.14
N GLU A 87 27.52 0.74 -13.70
CA GLU A 87 28.86 0.24 -13.44
C GLU A 87 29.94 1.24 -13.85
N ASP A 88 29.79 1.83 -15.03
CA ASP A 88 30.68 2.87 -15.56
C ASP A 88 30.64 4.11 -14.66
N PHE A 89 29.44 4.56 -14.27
CA PHE A 89 29.28 5.68 -13.35
C PHE A 89 29.95 5.43 -12.00
N ILE A 90 29.79 4.23 -11.43
CA ILE A 90 30.44 3.83 -10.17
C ILE A 90 31.95 3.83 -10.34
N TRP A 91 32.46 3.31 -11.45
CA TRP A 91 33.89 3.26 -11.71
C TRP A 91 34.51 4.66 -11.82
N GLU A 92 33.89 5.56 -12.58
CA GLU A 92 34.32 6.95 -12.73
C GLU A 92 34.27 7.72 -11.40
N ASN A 93 33.25 7.46 -10.58
CA ASN A 93 33.01 8.18 -9.32
C ASN A 93 33.48 7.44 -8.07
N ARG A 94 34.23 6.33 -8.19
CA ARG A 94 34.69 5.50 -7.07
C ARG A 94 35.39 6.27 -5.96
N HIS A 95 36.14 7.31 -6.30
CA HIS A 95 36.86 8.17 -5.36
C HIS A 95 35.91 9.04 -4.51
N LYS A 96 34.68 9.24 -4.99
CA LYS A 96 33.62 9.95 -4.27
C LYS A 96 32.76 8.99 -3.46
N ILE A 97 32.78 7.68 -3.68
CA ILE A 97 31.93 6.73 -2.94
C ILE A 97 32.60 6.38 -1.60
N VAL A 98 32.49 7.32 -0.65
CA VAL A 98 33.11 7.29 0.67
C VAL A 98 32.09 7.65 1.75
N ASP A 99 32.36 7.24 2.99
CA ASP A 99 31.58 7.65 4.16
C ASP A 99 31.87 9.10 4.60
N GLN A 100 31.22 9.56 5.66
CA GLN A 100 31.42 10.90 6.23
C GLN A 100 32.86 11.21 6.68
N HIS A 101 33.70 10.18 6.85
CA HIS A 101 35.11 10.31 7.24
C HIS A 101 36.06 10.13 6.05
N GLY A 102 35.53 10.04 4.82
CA GLY A 102 36.32 9.84 3.61
C GLY A 102 36.82 8.40 3.40
N ARG A 103 36.31 7.42 4.16
CA ARG A 103 36.68 6.02 4.00
C ARG A 103 35.89 5.40 2.85
N PRO A 104 36.53 4.65 1.92
CA PRO A 104 35.82 4.01 0.80
C PRO A 104 34.71 3.07 1.27
N LEU A 105 33.51 3.21 0.69
CA LEU A 105 32.38 2.32 0.96
C LEU A 105 32.48 1.07 0.08
N ARG A 106 32.09 -0.08 0.65
CA ARG A 106 32.00 -1.35 -0.07
C ARG A 106 30.56 -1.58 -0.49
N ARG A 107 30.32 -1.91 -1.76
CA ARG A 107 29.02 -2.37 -2.26
C ARG A 107 28.52 -3.57 -1.44
N PRO A 108 27.32 -3.52 -0.86
CA PRO A 108 26.68 -4.66 -0.18
C PRO A 108 26.49 -5.85 -1.13
N ASP A 109 26.91 -7.06 -0.70
CA ASP A 109 26.75 -8.28 -1.52
C ASP A 109 25.27 -8.68 -1.69
N ILE A 110 24.38 -8.21 -0.78
CA ILE A 110 22.92 -8.41 -0.88
C ILE A 110 22.30 -7.85 -2.17
N LEU A 111 22.96 -6.87 -2.80
CA LEU A 111 22.53 -6.29 -4.07
C LEU A 111 22.83 -7.20 -5.28
N ASP A 112 23.47 -8.35 -5.08
CA ASP A 112 23.58 -9.39 -6.11
C ASP A 112 22.37 -10.34 -6.12
N LEU A 113 21.45 -10.22 -5.14
CA LEU A 113 20.19 -10.95 -5.17
C LEU A 113 19.29 -10.41 -6.28
N HIS A 114 18.41 -11.26 -6.82
CA HIS A 114 17.32 -10.77 -7.66
C HIS A 114 16.45 -9.80 -6.85
N TYR A 115 15.95 -8.74 -7.47
CA TYR A 115 15.23 -7.67 -6.77
C TYR A 115 14.08 -8.19 -5.90
N ARG A 116 13.35 -9.20 -6.39
CA ARG A 116 12.27 -9.85 -5.64
C ARG A 116 12.75 -10.51 -4.34
N ASP A 117 13.91 -11.15 -4.37
CA ASP A 117 14.47 -11.85 -3.20
C ASP A 117 15.01 -10.84 -2.19
N LEU A 118 15.60 -9.73 -2.66
CA LEU A 118 16.03 -8.61 -1.82
C LEU A 118 14.85 -8.01 -1.05
N ILE A 119 13.77 -7.62 -1.74
CA ILE A 119 12.62 -7.01 -1.07
C ILE A 119 11.88 -8.01 -0.17
N LEU A 120 11.80 -9.30 -0.54
CA LEU A 120 11.20 -10.30 0.32
C LEU A 120 12.01 -10.47 1.61
N LYS A 121 13.35 -10.56 1.48
CA LYS A 121 14.25 -10.67 2.63
C LYS A 121 14.17 -9.47 3.57
N LEU A 122 14.00 -8.26 3.03
CA LEU A 122 13.82 -7.05 3.83
C LEU A 122 12.41 -6.97 4.43
N ALA A 123 11.38 -7.43 3.72
CA ALA A 123 10.01 -7.47 4.24
C ALA A 123 9.88 -8.46 5.42
N ASP A 124 10.53 -9.62 5.35
CA ASP A 124 10.62 -10.59 6.45
C ASP A 124 11.35 -10.04 7.69
N MET A 125 12.14 -8.99 7.50
CA MET A 125 12.80 -8.23 8.57
C MET A 125 12.02 -6.96 8.96
N GLU A 126 10.74 -6.89 8.58
CA GLU A 126 9.81 -5.84 8.98
C GLU A 126 10.15 -4.44 8.45
N TYR A 127 10.96 -4.33 7.38
CA TYR A 127 11.23 -3.04 6.76
C TYR A 127 10.02 -2.55 5.94
N PRO A 128 9.42 -1.38 6.28
CA PRO A 128 8.10 -1.04 5.76
C PRO A 128 7.99 -0.83 4.25
N LEU A 129 8.97 -0.19 3.60
CA LEU A 129 8.96 -0.03 2.14
C LEU A 129 9.01 -1.39 1.44
N ALA A 130 9.84 -2.30 1.93
CA ALA A 130 9.91 -3.66 1.41
C ALA A 130 8.58 -4.39 1.62
N ALA A 131 7.99 -4.28 2.81
CA ALA A 131 6.70 -4.87 3.12
C ALA A 131 5.59 -4.34 2.21
N ALA A 132 5.56 -3.04 1.92
CA ALA A 132 4.61 -2.42 0.99
C ALA A 132 4.76 -2.96 -0.45
N LEU A 133 5.99 -3.05 -0.95
CA LEU A 133 6.28 -3.58 -2.29
C LEU A 133 5.93 -5.07 -2.41
N VAL A 134 6.14 -5.82 -1.34
CA VAL A 134 5.88 -7.27 -1.28
C VAL A 134 4.38 -7.53 -1.12
N SER A 135 3.66 -6.80 -0.26
CA SER A 135 2.21 -6.96 -0.09
C SER A 135 1.45 -6.74 -1.39
N GLY A 136 1.83 -5.71 -2.16
CA GLY A 136 1.23 -5.45 -3.47
C GLY A 136 1.41 -6.60 -4.45
N ARG A 137 2.51 -7.35 -4.39
CA ARG A 137 2.74 -8.55 -5.23
C ARG A 137 1.91 -9.74 -4.74
N PHE A 138 1.93 -10.00 -3.43
CA PHE A 138 1.19 -11.11 -2.84
C PHE A 138 -0.31 -11.01 -3.08
N GLN A 139 -0.85 -9.79 -3.14
CA GLN A 139 -2.27 -9.58 -3.43
C GLN A 139 -2.70 -10.20 -4.78
N TRP A 140 -1.80 -10.28 -5.76
CA TRP A 140 -2.10 -10.82 -7.09
C TRP A 140 -1.66 -12.27 -7.31
N ASP A 141 -1.15 -12.94 -6.28
CA ASP A 141 -0.52 -14.26 -6.41
C ASP A 141 -1.47 -15.36 -6.89
N ALA A 142 -2.73 -15.33 -6.47
CA ALA A 142 -3.76 -16.27 -6.93
C ALA A 142 -4.23 -16.03 -8.38
N GLY A 143 -3.88 -14.88 -8.98
CA GLY A 143 -4.33 -14.49 -10.30
C GLY A 143 -5.84 -14.27 -10.40
N ARG A 144 -6.39 -14.47 -11.60
CA ARG A 144 -7.82 -14.27 -11.92
C ARG A 144 -8.35 -15.39 -12.82
N THR A 145 -9.64 -15.70 -12.68
CA THR A 145 -10.40 -16.52 -13.64
C THR A 145 -11.30 -15.61 -14.45
N GLY A 146 -10.93 -15.33 -15.70
CA GLY A 146 -11.52 -14.24 -16.46
C GLY A 146 -11.26 -12.90 -15.76
N ILE A 147 -12.32 -12.21 -15.37
CA ILE A 147 -12.23 -10.94 -14.61
C ILE A 147 -12.31 -11.14 -13.09
N ILE A 148 -12.67 -12.34 -12.61
CA ILE A 148 -12.89 -12.62 -11.19
C ILE A 148 -11.57 -12.87 -10.48
N HIS A 149 -11.35 -12.24 -9.33
CA HIS A 149 -10.21 -12.48 -8.47
C HIS A 149 -10.31 -13.86 -7.81
N ASN A 150 -9.27 -14.67 -7.98
CA ASN A 150 -9.20 -15.98 -7.34
C ASN A 150 -8.92 -15.82 -5.83
N PRO A 151 -9.40 -16.76 -4.98
CA PRO A 151 -9.03 -16.75 -3.57
C PRO A 151 -7.54 -17.04 -3.38
N LEU A 152 -6.92 -16.34 -2.44
CA LEU A 152 -5.57 -16.61 -1.97
C LEU A 152 -5.54 -17.91 -1.16
N THR A 153 -4.39 -18.59 -1.17
CA THR A 153 -4.15 -19.67 -0.20
C THR A 153 -4.12 -19.07 1.22
N PRO A 154 -4.46 -19.85 2.27
CA PRO A 154 -4.39 -19.36 3.65
C PRO A 154 -3.02 -18.77 4.00
N GLU A 155 -1.94 -19.44 3.59
CA GLU A 155 -0.55 -18.98 3.82
C GLU A 155 -0.25 -17.64 3.13
N ASN A 156 -0.63 -17.49 1.85
CA ASN A 156 -0.35 -16.25 1.12
C ASN A 156 -1.21 -15.10 1.63
N ARG A 157 -2.43 -15.38 2.11
CA ARG A 157 -3.27 -14.39 2.78
C ARG A 157 -2.68 -13.96 4.13
N GLU A 158 -2.16 -14.89 4.93
CA GLU A 158 -1.46 -14.56 6.18
C GLU A 158 -0.24 -13.67 5.92
N LYS A 159 0.57 -14.01 4.90
CA LYS A 159 1.70 -13.19 4.44
C LYS A 159 1.25 -11.80 3.97
N LEU A 160 0.20 -11.72 3.15
CA LEU A 160 -0.38 -10.45 2.73
C LEU A 160 -0.75 -9.57 3.94
N ILE A 161 -1.53 -10.11 4.88
CA ILE A 161 -1.94 -9.41 6.11
C ILE A 161 -0.71 -8.97 6.92
N HIS A 162 0.27 -9.86 7.08
CA HIS A 162 1.52 -9.58 7.80
C HIS A 162 2.26 -8.39 7.18
N TYR A 163 2.59 -8.45 5.88
CA TYR A 163 3.33 -7.38 5.21
C TYR A 163 2.55 -6.06 5.14
N THR A 164 1.23 -6.11 4.93
CA THR A 164 0.38 -4.90 4.96
C THR A 164 0.42 -4.22 6.33
N ARG A 165 0.47 -4.97 7.44
CA ARG A 165 0.61 -4.38 8.79
C ARG A 165 1.96 -3.66 8.97
N TYR A 166 3.06 -4.19 8.45
CA TYR A 166 4.36 -3.51 8.52
C TYR A 166 4.45 -2.29 7.61
N ALA A 167 3.86 -2.35 6.41
CA ALA A 167 3.71 -1.17 5.58
C ALA A 167 2.98 -0.06 6.37
N ILE A 168 1.87 -0.38 7.03
CA ILE A 168 1.13 0.58 7.87
C ILE A 168 1.98 1.14 9.01
N LYS A 169 2.81 0.31 9.67
CA LYS A 169 3.75 0.78 10.71
C LYS A 169 4.77 1.79 10.18
N GLY A 170 5.17 1.69 8.91
CA GLY A 170 6.03 2.68 8.27
C GLY A 170 5.30 3.85 7.61
N GLY A 171 4.03 4.07 7.96
CA GLY A 171 3.27 5.24 7.55
C GLY A 171 2.45 5.10 6.29
N PHE A 172 2.47 3.94 5.61
CA PHE A 172 1.58 3.68 4.48
C PHE A 172 0.12 3.60 4.93
N ARG A 173 -0.82 4.09 4.12
CA ARG A 173 -2.24 4.16 4.48
C ARG A 173 -3.07 2.99 3.95
N TYR A 174 -2.50 1.78 3.91
CA TYR A 174 -3.12 0.53 3.38
C TYR A 174 -4.20 -0.10 4.27
N HIS A 175 -4.96 0.72 4.99
CA HIS A 175 -5.99 0.24 5.92
C HIS A 175 -7.15 -0.45 5.18
N LEU A 176 -7.55 0.07 4.01
CA LEU A 176 -8.59 -0.55 3.20
C LEU A 176 -8.17 -1.94 2.73
N SER A 177 -6.97 -2.05 2.16
CA SER A 177 -6.38 -3.32 1.72
C SER A 177 -6.22 -4.31 2.88
N LEU A 178 -5.82 -3.86 4.07
CA LEU A 178 -5.75 -4.70 5.26
C LEU A 178 -7.12 -5.27 5.62
N ALA A 179 -8.15 -4.43 5.67
CA ALA A 179 -9.49 -4.84 6.03
C ALA A 179 -10.03 -5.91 5.06
N SER A 180 -9.80 -5.72 3.76
CA SER A 180 -10.24 -6.64 2.71
C SER A 180 -9.42 -7.93 2.67
N ALA A 181 -8.11 -7.86 2.92
CA ALA A 181 -7.27 -9.05 3.13
C ALA A 181 -7.76 -9.88 4.32
N ILE A 182 -8.26 -9.24 5.39
CA ILE A 182 -8.84 -9.95 6.53
C ILE A 182 -10.24 -10.50 6.21
N LEU A 183 -11.12 -9.73 5.56
CA LEU A 183 -12.50 -10.20 5.39
C LEU A 183 -12.69 -11.18 4.22
N PHE A 184 -12.00 -10.98 3.11
CA PHE A 184 -12.33 -11.65 1.85
C PHE A 184 -11.20 -12.57 1.39
N ALA A 185 -11.55 -13.76 0.92
CA ALA A 185 -10.57 -14.77 0.50
C ALA A 185 -9.68 -14.28 -0.66
N SER A 186 -10.18 -13.39 -1.52
CA SER A 186 -9.39 -12.80 -2.61
C SER A 186 -8.43 -11.71 -2.12
N GLY A 187 -8.64 -11.15 -0.93
CA GLY A 187 -7.89 -9.98 -0.44
C GLY A 187 -8.10 -8.70 -1.23
N PHE A 188 -9.21 -8.61 -1.98
CA PHE A 188 -9.60 -7.42 -2.73
C PHE A 188 -10.94 -6.89 -2.23
N ASP A 189 -11.17 -5.59 -2.42
CA ASP A 189 -12.45 -4.93 -2.12
C ASP A 189 -13.57 -5.42 -3.06
N TYR A 190 -13.22 -5.65 -4.32
CA TYR A 190 -14.13 -6.11 -5.37
C TYR A 190 -13.86 -7.57 -5.73
N LYS A 191 -14.91 -8.25 -6.20
CA LYS A 191 -14.85 -9.62 -6.70
C LYS A 191 -14.17 -9.69 -8.07
N ASP A 192 -14.23 -8.62 -8.84
CA ASP A 192 -13.69 -8.55 -10.20
C ASP A 192 -12.84 -7.30 -10.44
N SER A 193 -11.96 -7.41 -11.43
CA SER A 193 -11.02 -6.35 -11.79
C SER A 193 -11.62 -5.15 -12.51
N ASN A 194 -12.87 -5.25 -12.97
CA ASN A 194 -13.59 -4.12 -13.55
C ASN A 194 -14.36 -3.32 -12.49
N HIS A 195 -14.26 -3.73 -11.21
CA HIS A 195 -14.94 -3.10 -10.07
C HIS A 195 -16.46 -3.06 -10.25
N THR A 196 -17.03 -4.10 -10.86
CA THR A 196 -18.47 -4.20 -11.16
C THR A 196 -19.26 -4.97 -10.10
N GLN A 197 -18.58 -5.87 -9.40
CA GLN A 197 -19.10 -6.76 -8.37
C GLN A 197 -18.36 -6.49 -7.08
N ILE A 198 -19.08 -5.98 -6.09
CA ILE A 198 -18.52 -5.69 -4.77
C ILE A 198 -18.53 -6.96 -3.92
N HIS A 199 -17.57 -7.10 -3.01
CA HIS A 199 -17.80 -7.93 -1.84
C HIS A 199 -18.76 -7.23 -0.90
N THR A 200 -19.76 -7.96 -0.38
CA THR A 200 -20.64 -7.56 0.71
C THR A 200 -20.11 -8.14 2.03
N LEU A 201 -20.53 -7.64 3.18
CA LEU A 201 -20.07 -8.19 4.46
C LEU A 201 -20.54 -9.65 4.68
N GLN A 202 -21.53 -10.11 3.93
CA GLN A 202 -21.97 -11.51 3.91
C GLN A 202 -20.97 -12.42 3.21
N ASP A 203 -20.20 -11.89 2.24
CA ASP A 203 -19.18 -12.64 1.48
C ASP A 203 -17.90 -12.88 2.29
N ARG A 204 -17.84 -12.40 3.54
CA ARG A 204 -16.66 -12.57 4.40
C ARG A 204 -16.36 -14.05 4.65
N ILE A 205 -15.09 -14.34 4.93
CA ILE A 205 -14.65 -15.65 5.39
C ILE A 205 -15.45 -16.04 6.66
N PRO A 206 -16.04 -17.24 6.71
CA PRO A 206 -16.76 -17.69 7.89
C PRO A 206 -15.81 -17.90 9.08
N ASN A 207 -16.33 -17.74 10.30
CA ASN A 207 -15.61 -18.02 11.55
C ASN A 207 -14.33 -17.19 11.80
N LEU A 208 -14.22 -15.98 11.23
CA LEU A 208 -13.20 -15.01 11.62
C LEU A 208 -13.25 -14.75 13.12
N SER A 209 -12.09 -14.62 13.75
CA SER A 209 -11.98 -14.34 15.18
C SER A 209 -12.56 -12.96 15.51
N PRO A 210 -13.00 -12.71 16.77
CA PRO A 210 -13.45 -11.39 17.19
C PRO A 210 -12.40 -10.30 16.92
N LYS A 211 -11.10 -10.63 17.04
CA LYS A 211 -10.02 -9.70 16.80
C LYS A 211 -9.88 -9.34 15.32
N GLU A 212 -10.00 -10.30 14.42
CA GLU A 212 -9.99 -10.04 12.98
C GLU A 212 -11.16 -9.15 12.56
N LEU A 213 -12.36 -9.43 13.07
CA LEU A 213 -13.54 -8.61 12.81
C LEU A 213 -13.38 -7.17 13.33
N GLU A 214 -12.83 -7.01 14.54
CA GLU A 214 -12.53 -5.71 15.13
C GLU A 214 -11.48 -4.94 14.31
N ASP A 215 -10.39 -5.59 13.92
CA ASP A 215 -9.33 -4.98 13.11
C ASP A 215 -9.87 -4.51 11.75
N SER A 216 -10.70 -5.33 11.07
CA SER A 216 -11.36 -4.93 9.84
C SER A 216 -12.32 -3.75 10.04
N TYR A 217 -13.13 -3.77 11.10
CA TYR A 217 -14.04 -2.67 11.43
C TYR A 217 -13.28 -1.36 11.66
N LEU A 218 -12.21 -1.38 12.47
CA LEU A 218 -11.40 -0.19 12.75
C LEU A 218 -10.70 0.34 11.51
N ALA A 219 -10.20 -0.55 10.65
CA ALA A 219 -9.56 -0.17 9.40
C ALA A 219 -10.56 0.47 8.41
N TYR A 220 -11.75 -0.11 8.20
CA TYR A 220 -12.78 0.55 7.40
C TYR A 220 -13.27 1.84 8.04
N LYS A 221 -13.45 1.90 9.36
CA LYS A 221 -13.84 3.14 10.03
C LYS A 221 -12.84 4.27 9.75
N LYS A 222 -11.55 3.96 9.78
CA LYS A 222 -10.49 4.94 9.44
C LYS A 222 -10.64 5.43 7.99
N CYS A 223 -10.80 4.53 7.01
CA CYS A 223 -10.99 4.93 5.61
C CYS A 223 -12.32 5.64 5.35
N ALA A 224 -13.40 5.23 6.02
CA ALA A 224 -14.74 5.81 5.87
C ALA A 224 -14.77 7.27 6.36
N LEU A 225 -14.05 7.55 7.45
CA LEU A 225 -13.84 8.91 7.96
C LEU A 225 -12.95 9.77 7.07
N GLN A 226 -12.25 9.17 6.09
CA GLN A 226 -11.43 9.88 5.10
C GLN A 226 -12.11 9.97 3.73
N GLY A 227 -13.39 9.58 3.63
CA GLY A 227 -14.15 9.71 2.39
C GLY A 227 -14.16 8.49 1.48
N SER A 228 -13.68 7.32 1.92
CA SER A 228 -13.81 6.09 1.11
C SER A 228 -15.27 5.65 1.03
N LEU A 229 -15.85 5.69 -0.18
CA LEU A 229 -17.23 5.25 -0.40
C LEU A 229 -17.43 3.76 -0.08
N TYR A 230 -16.46 2.93 -0.47
CA TYR A 230 -16.47 1.50 -0.15
C TYR A 230 -16.51 1.28 1.36
N ALA A 231 -15.62 1.95 2.11
CA ALA A 231 -15.56 1.81 3.55
C ALA A 231 -16.82 2.35 4.25
N GLN A 232 -17.43 3.43 3.76
CA GLN A 232 -18.70 3.95 4.29
C GLN A 232 -19.85 2.94 4.11
N ILE A 233 -19.91 2.26 2.96
CA ILE A 233 -20.85 1.14 2.74
C ILE A 233 -20.55 0.01 3.73
N LYS A 234 -19.28 -0.35 3.95
CA LYS A 234 -18.91 -1.33 4.97
C LYS A 234 -19.36 -0.93 6.37
N MET A 235 -19.16 0.32 6.78
CA MET A 235 -19.62 0.80 8.08
C MET A 235 -21.13 0.61 8.24
N ALA A 236 -21.91 0.91 7.21
CA ALA A 236 -23.35 0.66 7.22
C ALA A 236 -23.68 -0.84 7.37
N GLU A 237 -22.98 -1.73 6.66
CA GLU A 237 -23.14 -3.18 6.80
C GLU A 237 -22.76 -3.68 8.21
N PHE A 238 -21.60 -3.27 8.74
CA PHE A 238 -21.14 -3.67 10.09
C PHE A 238 -22.19 -3.38 11.16
N HIS A 239 -22.77 -2.17 11.14
CA HIS A 239 -23.83 -1.77 12.05
C HIS A 239 -25.18 -2.44 11.75
N TYR A 240 -25.53 -2.66 10.47
CA TYR A 240 -26.80 -3.29 10.11
C TYR A 240 -26.83 -4.77 10.53
N TYR A 241 -25.74 -5.51 10.31
CA TYR A 241 -25.67 -6.93 10.63
C TYR A 241 -25.22 -7.21 12.08
N GLY A 242 -24.73 -6.19 12.81
CA GLY A 242 -24.21 -6.39 14.16
C GLY A 242 -22.97 -7.29 14.18
N ILE A 243 -22.09 -7.15 13.19
CA ILE A 243 -20.84 -7.89 13.10
C ILE A 243 -19.76 -7.05 13.77
N SER A 244 -18.94 -7.61 14.66
CA SER A 244 -17.94 -6.89 15.49
C SER A 244 -18.47 -5.82 16.46
N VAL A 245 -19.63 -5.23 16.16
CA VAL A 245 -20.32 -4.20 16.93
C VAL A 245 -21.76 -4.64 17.16
N SER A 246 -22.43 -4.09 18.17
CA SER A 246 -23.87 -4.33 18.33
C SER A 246 -24.65 -3.78 17.13
N GLN A 247 -25.72 -4.49 16.75
CA GLN A 247 -26.60 -4.03 15.69
C GLN A 247 -27.18 -2.65 16.04
N ASP A 248 -27.01 -1.69 15.14
CA ASP A 248 -27.49 -0.34 15.29
C ASP A 248 -28.00 0.21 13.95
N ILE A 249 -29.32 0.13 13.77
CA ILE A 249 -30.01 0.61 12.57
C ILE A 249 -29.84 2.13 12.37
N THR A 250 -29.66 2.90 13.46
CA THR A 250 -29.43 4.35 13.40
C THR A 250 -28.08 4.64 12.76
N GLN A 251 -27.03 3.95 13.21
CA GLN A 251 -25.69 4.03 12.62
C GLN A 251 -25.66 3.51 11.19
N ALA A 252 -26.31 2.37 10.93
CA ALA A 252 -26.39 1.80 9.60
C ALA A 252 -27.00 2.78 8.60
N TRP A 253 -28.13 3.40 8.97
CA TRP A 253 -28.77 4.41 8.14
C TRP A 253 -27.87 5.63 7.96
N ALA A 254 -27.26 6.15 9.02
CA ALA A 254 -26.38 7.30 8.96
C ALA A 254 -25.21 7.09 7.98
N TRP A 255 -24.49 5.97 8.08
CA TRP A 255 -23.39 5.65 7.18
C TRP A 255 -23.87 5.45 5.72
N SER A 256 -25.06 4.89 5.51
CA SER A 256 -25.62 4.76 4.16
C SER A 256 -25.97 6.10 3.51
N LEU A 257 -26.38 7.09 4.31
CA LEU A 257 -26.63 8.47 3.87
C LEU A 257 -25.31 9.17 3.54
N ILE A 258 -24.31 9.02 4.41
CA ILE A 258 -22.96 9.55 4.20
C ILE A 258 -22.37 9.02 2.88
N ALA A 259 -22.49 7.70 2.64
CA ALA A 259 -22.05 7.08 1.39
C ALA A 259 -22.74 7.71 0.16
N ARG A 260 -24.07 7.88 0.22
CA ARG A 260 -24.83 8.54 -0.84
C ARG A 260 -24.33 9.98 -1.08
N ASP A 261 -24.19 10.76 -0.02
CA ASP A 261 -23.85 12.19 -0.12
C ASP A 261 -22.41 12.39 -0.60
N ASN A 262 -21.49 11.54 -0.14
CA ASN A 262 -20.12 11.48 -0.63
C ASN A 262 -20.08 11.16 -2.14
N PHE A 263 -20.87 10.18 -2.58
CA PHE A 263 -21.00 9.85 -3.99
C PHE A 263 -21.53 11.04 -4.82
N LEU A 264 -22.58 11.72 -4.34
CA LEU A 264 -23.13 12.91 -4.99
C LEU A 264 -22.11 14.05 -5.08
N ASN A 265 -21.24 14.20 -4.07
CA ASN A 265 -20.16 15.18 -4.12
C ASN A 265 -19.05 14.76 -5.13
N PHE A 266 -18.70 13.47 -5.17
CA PHE A 266 -17.73 12.93 -6.13
C PHE A 266 -18.14 13.21 -7.58
N ILE A 267 -19.40 12.96 -7.96
CA ILE A 267 -19.88 13.23 -9.33
C ILE A 267 -19.91 14.72 -9.64
N LYS A 268 -20.23 15.57 -8.66
CA LYS A 268 -20.24 17.03 -8.80
C LYS A 268 -18.83 17.55 -9.11
N ILE A 269 -17.80 16.99 -8.47
CA ILE A 269 -16.40 17.40 -8.66
C ILE A 269 -15.84 16.90 -10.01
N ARG A 270 -16.11 15.65 -10.40
CA ARG A 270 -15.51 15.03 -11.60
C ARG A 270 -16.29 15.24 -12.90
N ASN A 271 -17.45 15.87 -12.85
CA ASN A 271 -18.40 16.03 -13.96
C ASN A 271 -19.01 14.69 -14.46
N GLU A 272 -20.25 14.71 -14.94
CA GLU A 272 -21.02 13.48 -15.26
C GLU A 272 -20.45 12.69 -16.46
N ASP A 273 -19.75 13.35 -17.38
CA ASP A 273 -19.20 12.73 -18.59
C ASP A 273 -18.08 11.70 -18.30
N TYR A 274 -17.34 11.86 -17.19
CA TYR A 274 -16.35 10.89 -16.71
C TYR A 274 -17.00 9.55 -16.30
N TYR A 275 -18.29 9.57 -15.97
CA TYR A 275 -19.02 8.45 -15.38
C TYR A 275 -19.53 7.44 -16.39
N LYS A 276 -19.63 7.84 -17.66
CA LYS A 276 -20.22 7.04 -18.75
C LYS A 276 -19.46 5.74 -19.05
N TYR A 277 -18.24 5.59 -18.54
CA TYR A 277 -17.36 4.44 -18.80
C TYR A 277 -17.01 3.57 -17.57
N ASN A 278 -17.86 3.59 -16.53
CA ASN A 278 -17.90 2.58 -15.46
C ASN A 278 -16.81 2.70 -14.37
N SER A 279 -16.94 3.70 -13.50
CA SER A 279 -16.13 3.78 -12.27
C SER A 279 -16.75 2.89 -11.17
N GLY A 280 -15.96 2.11 -10.43
CA GLY A 280 -16.46 1.23 -9.36
C GLY A 280 -17.37 1.91 -8.32
N GLN A 281 -17.26 3.24 -8.19
CA GLN A 281 -18.16 4.05 -7.37
C GLN A 281 -19.63 3.99 -7.81
N ALA A 282 -19.90 3.70 -9.08
CA ALA A 282 -21.25 3.58 -9.64
C ALA A 282 -21.95 2.36 -9.11
N HIS A 283 -21.22 1.26 -9.13
CA HIS A 283 -21.67 -0.01 -8.63
C HIS A 283 -21.86 0.04 -7.12
N LEU A 284 -20.96 0.72 -6.39
CA LEU A 284 -21.10 0.97 -4.95
C LEU A 284 -22.34 1.79 -4.62
N ASN A 285 -22.53 2.95 -5.26
CA ASN A 285 -23.70 3.78 -5.02
C ASN A 285 -25.00 3.07 -5.44
N ASN A 286 -24.99 2.34 -6.57
CA ASN A 286 -26.14 1.57 -7.02
C ASN A 286 -26.50 0.48 -6.00
N TYR A 287 -25.51 -0.26 -5.49
CA TYR A 287 -25.72 -1.23 -4.41
C TYR A 287 -26.29 -0.56 -3.15
N ASN A 288 -25.71 0.57 -2.72
CA ASN A 288 -26.19 1.30 -1.56
C ASN A 288 -27.67 1.71 -1.72
N LYS A 289 -28.02 2.31 -2.87
CA LYS A 289 -29.36 2.80 -3.19
C LYS A 289 -30.39 1.68 -3.37
N THR A 290 -30.03 0.58 -4.03
CA THR A 290 -31.01 -0.44 -4.48
C THR A 290 -31.07 -1.67 -3.59
N VAL A 291 -30.04 -1.90 -2.77
CA VAL A 291 -29.96 -3.07 -1.89
C VAL A 291 -29.88 -2.64 -0.42
N LEU A 292 -28.83 -1.92 -0.04
CA LEU A 292 -28.54 -1.66 1.37
C LEU A 292 -29.56 -0.73 2.04
N GLN A 293 -29.86 0.42 1.42
CA GLN A 293 -30.84 1.36 1.95
C GLN A 293 -32.24 0.75 2.08
N PRO A 294 -32.81 0.07 1.05
CA PRO A 294 -34.08 -0.64 1.20
C PRO A 294 -34.07 -1.69 2.31
N LEU A 295 -32.97 -2.43 2.44
CA LEU A 295 -32.81 -3.44 3.48
C LEU A 295 -32.82 -2.80 4.89
N ILE A 296 -32.05 -1.73 5.10
CA ILE A 296 -32.07 -0.95 6.36
C ILE A 296 -33.49 -0.44 6.64
N LEU A 297 -34.14 0.20 5.66
CA LEU A 297 -35.47 0.80 5.81
C LEU A 297 -36.54 -0.23 6.14
N SER A 298 -36.46 -1.45 5.59
CA SER A 298 -37.39 -2.55 5.88
C SER A 298 -37.42 -2.96 7.36
N THR A 299 -36.38 -2.64 8.12
CA THR A 299 -36.23 -2.97 9.54
C THR A 299 -36.22 -1.74 10.45
N ALA A 300 -36.28 -0.53 9.87
CA ALA A 300 -36.14 0.73 10.59
C ALA A 300 -37.50 1.31 10.98
N THR A 301 -37.57 1.84 12.21
CA THR A 301 -38.68 2.70 12.64
C THR A 301 -38.45 4.14 12.17
N ASN A 302 -39.52 4.92 11.97
CA ASN A 302 -39.43 6.36 11.66
C ASN A 302 -38.54 7.15 12.64
N GLU A 303 -38.52 6.79 13.92
CA GLU A 303 -37.66 7.43 14.92
C GLU A 303 -36.17 7.20 14.63
N LYS A 304 -35.76 5.94 14.45
CA LYS A 304 -34.38 5.59 14.07
C LYS A 304 -33.94 6.24 12.75
N ILE A 305 -34.83 6.38 11.78
CA ILE A 305 -34.53 7.08 10.51
C ILE A 305 -34.16 8.55 10.80
N LYS A 306 -35.00 9.28 11.55
CA LYS A 306 -34.74 10.68 11.92
C LYS A 306 -33.45 10.84 12.75
N LEU A 307 -33.21 9.91 13.67
CA LEU A 307 -31.98 9.90 14.46
C LEU A 307 -30.74 9.64 13.58
N GLY A 308 -30.86 8.75 12.59
CA GLY A 308 -29.80 8.44 11.65
C GLY A 308 -29.48 9.62 10.72
N GLU A 309 -30.50 10.34 10.25
CA GLU A 309 -30.32 11.60 9.49
C GLU A 309 -29.57 12.65 10.32
N SER A 310 -29.98 12.85 11.58
CA SER A 310 -29.29 13.77 12.50
C SER A 310 -27.85 13.30 12.82
N LEU A 311 -27.63 11.99 12.93
CA LEU A 311 -26.30 11.43 13.16
C LEU A 311 -25.40 11.61 11.93
N ALA A 312 -25.92 11.39 10.73
CA ALA A 312 -25.18 11.59 9.48
C ALA A 312 -24.63 13.02 9.37
N GLY A 313 -25.41 14.04 9.74
CA GLY A 313 -24.95 15.43 9.75
C GLY A 313 -23.90 15.76 10.81
N ARG A 314 -23.71 14.90 11.82
CA ARG A 314 -22.70 15.07 12.88
C ARG A 314 -21.41 14.30 12.59
N ILE A 315 -21.51 13.16 11.93
CA ILE A 315 -20.34 12.45 11.43
C ILE A 315 -19.82 13.28 10.26
N ASN A 316 -18.69 13.95 10.44
CA ASN A 316 -18.05 14.74 9.40
C ASN A 316 -16.93 13.89 8.77
N PRO A 317 -17.21 13.02 7.79
CA PRO A 317 -16.13 12.37 7.05
C PRO A 317 -15.34 13.45 6.31
N GLY A 318 -14.01 13.29 6.27
CA GLY A 318 -13.16 13.97 5.32
C GLY A 318 -13.73 13.85 3.91
N PHE A 319 -13.49 14.89 3.12
CA PHE A 319 -14.11 15.16 1.82
C PHE A 319 -14.02 13.97 0.82
N SER A 320 -14.56 14.18 -0.38
CA SER A 320 -14.94 13.18 -1.39
C SER A 320 -14.01 11.97 -1.62
N ASP A 321 -14.49 10.94 -2.32
CA ASP A 321 -13.62 9.82 -2.77
C ASP A 321 -12.36 10.26 -3.56
N VAL A 322 -12.37 11.46 -4.16
CA VAL A 322 -11.16 12.03 -4.77
C VAL A 322 -10.12 12.37 -3.71
N ASP A 323 -10.57 13.02 -2.64
CA ASP A 323 -9.74 13.39 -1.50
C ASP A 323 -9.27 12.14 -0.75
N TYR A 324 -10.11 11.11 -0.67
CA TYR A 324 -9.72 9.80 -0.14
C TYR A 324 -8.55 9.19 -0.93
N ARG A 325 -8.57 9.22 -2.28
CA ARG A 325 -7.48 8.64 -3.08
C ARG A 325 -6.17 9.39 -2.91
N ILE A 326 -6.23 10.73 -2.88
CA ILE A 326 -5.06 11.56 -2.56
C ILE A 326 -4.55 11.20 -1.16
N TRP A 327 -5.45 11.13 -0.19
CA TRP A 327 -5.13 10.73 1.17
C TRP A 327 -4.54 9.31 1.22
N GLU A 328 -5.02 8.35 0.44
CA GLU A 328 -4.53 6.97 0.43
C GLU A 328 -3.13 6.85 -0.20
N GLU A 329 -2.83 7.70 -1.18
CA GLU A 329 -1.52 7.78 -1.85
C GLU A 329 -0.44 8.45 -0.98
N GLU A 330 -0.83 9.37 -0.10
CA GLU A 330 0.05 9.98 0.88
C GLU A 330 0.55 8.96 1.94
N MET A 331 1.69 9.27 2.56
CA MET A 331 2.19 8.52 3.70
C MET A 331 2.61 9.42 4.86
N VAL A 332 2.76 8.81 6.04
CA VAL A 332 3.42 9.48 7.18
C VAL A 332 4.89 9.15 7.11
N ASP A 333 5.74 10.16 7.02
CA ASP A 333 7.17 9.97 6.89
C ASP A 333 7.80 9.43 8.19
N VAL A 334 8.13 8.15 8.20
CA VAL A 334 8.80 7.46 9.32
C VAL A 334 10.20 7.01 8.84
N PRO A 335 11.31 7.51 9.43
CA PRO A 335 12.64 7.03 9.08
C PRO A 335 12.78 5.55 9.49
N PRO A 336 13.50 4.72 8.71
CA PRO A 336 13.64 3.30 9.02
C PRO A 336 14.43 3.10 10.32
N MET A 337 14.26 1.94 10.95
CA MET A 337 15.18 1.53 12.01
C MET A 337 16.58 1.29 11.41
N PRO A 338 17.68 1.60 12.13
CA PRO A 338 19.04 1.33 11.69
C PRO A 338 19.29 -0.12 11.26
#